data_AF-A0AAE3MMD0-F1
#
_entry.id   AF-A0AAE3MMD0-F1
#
_cell.length_a   1.000
_cell.length_b   1.000
_cell.length_c   1.000
_cell.angle_alpha   90.00
_cell.angle_beta   90.00
_cell.angle_gamma   90.00
#
_symmetry.space_group_name_H-M   'P 1'
#
loop_
_entity.id
_entity.type
_entity.pdbx_description
1 polymer ?
#
loop_
_entity_poly.entity_id
_entity_poly.type
_entity_poly.pdbx_seq_one_letter_code
_entity_poly.pdbx_strand_id
1 'polypeptide(L)'
;MSVNFKFFPFKDFIFSVVPTAASYEGYLKDIVPLELLSNKFVELGVGAGLSLLLALVFYRENLKSYKKSLAEILATGYFSNFTGRLGRILDSKKPLTFVFTDNKECLVNPENIEVYVKLPDSLSALKKYSSDVKKNYPIAYLKDSPTQDPLWVRGMVDDDGKMTIYEYPRTLFALPSYLKKDFSTQKKAEKNSIKLFAYFKAKIEGFRIEFSQDLDEERIRFSDTP
;
A
#
# COMPACT_ATOMS: atom_id res chain seq x y z
N MET A 1 -22.03 12.11 -15.61
CA MET A 1 -21.14 11.33 -14.71
C MET A 1 -20.75 10.06 -15.46
N SER A 2 -19.50 9.90 -15.91
CA SER A 2 -19.11 8.69 -16.65
C SER A 2 -18.99 7.50 -15.70
N VAL A 3 -19.90 6.53 -15.85
CA VAL A 3 -19.89 5.28 -15.09
C VAL A 3 -18.79 4.41 -15.68
N ASN A 4 -17.68 4.27 -14.95
CA ASN A 4 -16.56 3.43 -15.37
C ASN A 4 -16.77 2.02 -14.81
N PHE A 5 -17.13 1.07 -15.69
CA PHE A 5 -17.43 -0.32 -15.36
C PHE A 5 -16.20 -1.19 -15.10
N LYS A 6 -14.98 -0.63 -15.06
CA LYS A 6 -13.73 -1.37 -14.84
C LYS A 6 -13.72 -2.25 -13.58
N PHE A 7 -14.55 -1.93 -12.58
CA PHE A 7 -14.65 -2.68 -11.32
C PHE A 7 -16.02 -3.38 -11.14
N PHE A 8 -16.86 -3.39 -12.17
CA PHE A 8 -18.15 -4.08 -12.11
C PHE A 8 -17.94 -5.55 -12.42
N PRO A 9 -18.18 -6.47 -11.48
CA PRO A 9 -17.89 -7.90 -11.67
C PRO A 9 -19.03 -8.54 -12.45
N PHE A 10 -19.11 -8.27 -13.75
CA PHE A 10 -20.22 -8.74 -14.59
C PHE A 10 -20.40 -10.27 -14.53
N LYS A 11 -19.30 -11.00 -14.39
CA LYS A 11 -19.31 -12.46 -14.21
C LYS A 11 -19.89 -12.86 -12.85
N ASP A 12 -19.37 -12.35 -11.74
CA ASP A 12 -19.87 -12.70 -10.39
C ASP A 12 -21.31 -12.20 -10.15
N PHE A 13 -21.68 -11.10 -10.81
CA PHE A 13 -23.06 -10.61 -10.84
C PHE A 13 -23.98 -11.61 -11.53
N ILE A 14 -23.65 -12.09 -12.74
CA ILE A 14 -24.45 -13.11 -13.42
C ILE A 14 -24.48 -14.42 -12.62
N PHE A 15 -23.34 -14.87 -12.10
CA PHE A 15 -23.24 -16.11 -11.33
C PHE A 15 -23.88 -16.07 -9.95
N SER A 16 -24.07 -14.90 -9.33
CA SER A 16 -24.82 -14.78 -8.08
C SER A 16 -26.29 -14.46 -8.36
N VAL A 17 -26.59 -13.50 -9.20
CA VAL A 17 -27.97 -13.02 -9.42
C VAL A 17 -28.84 -14.04 -10.15
N VAL A 18 -28.32 -14.74 -11.17
CA VAL A 18 -29.15 -15.70 -11.93
C VAL A 18 -29.56 -16.90 -11.06
N PRO A 19 -28.66 -17.56 -10.32
CA PRO A 19 -29.05 -18.63 -9.40
C PRO A 19 -29.88 -18.11 -8.22
N THR A 20 -29.56 -16.92 -7.70
CA THR A 20 -30.29 -16.30 -6.58
C THR A 20 -31.73 -15.94 -6.97
N ALA A 21 -31.95 -15.39 -8.16
CA ALA A 21 -33.28 -15.10 -8.70
C ALA A 21 -34.07 -16.40 -8.96
N ALA A 22 -33.42 -17.45 -9.49
CA ALA A 22 -34.04 -18.76 -9.66
C ALA A 22 -34.43 -19.40 -8.30
N SER A 23 -33.62 -19.23 -7.25
CA SER A 23 -33.98 -19.68 -5.90
C SER A 23 -35.06 -18.82 -5.22
N TYR A 24 -35.18 -17.54 -5.56
CA TYR A 24 -36.25 -16.67 -5.07
C TYR A 24 -37.61 -16.98 -5.70
N GLU A 25 -37.67 -17.53 -6.92
CA GLU A 25 -38.92 -18.01 -7.53
C GLU A 25 -39.58 -19.13 -6.69
N GLY A 26 -38.78 -19.95 -6.00
CA GLY A 26 -39.26 -20.95 -5.05
C GLY A 26 -39.69 -20.35 -3.71
N TYR A 27 -38.90 -19.45 -3.13
CA TYR A 27 -39.14 -18.87 -1.80
C TYR A 27 -40.23 -17.78 -1.75
N LEU A 28 -40.40 -17.00 -2.83
CA LEU A 28 -41.39 -15.91 -2.87
C LEU A 28 -42.83 -16.42 -2.98
N LYS A 29 -43.03 -17.65 -3.48
CA LYS A 29 -44.34 -18.33 -3.51
C LYS A 29 -44.88 -18.66 -2.12
N ASP A 30 -44.01 -18.85 -1.13
CA ASP A 30 -44.39 -19.30 0.21
C ASP A 30 -44.58 -18.16 1.23
N ILE A 31 -44.08 -16.95 0.95
CA ILE A 31 -43.98 -15.85 1.95
C ILE A 31 -44.87 -14.64 1.61
N VAL A 32 -45.22 -14.43 0.33
CA VAL A 32 -45.91 -13.22 -0.13
C VAL A 32 -47.29 -13.59 -0.70
N PRO A 33 -48.40 -12.94 -0.27
CA PRO A 33 -49.73 -13.24 -0.80
C PRO A 33 -49.77 -13.12 -2.33
N LEU A 34 -50.18 -14.20 -3.01
CA LEU A 34 -50.15 -14.40 -4.46
C LEU A 34 -50.84 -13.30 -5.29
N GLU A 35 -51.74 -12.50 -4.71
CA GLU A 35 -52.52 -11.48 -5.45
C GLU A 35 -51.68 -10.29 -5.92
N LEU A 36 -50.56 -9.97 -5.26
CA LEU A 36 -49.63 -8.92 -5.67
C LEU A 36 -48.52 -9.41 -6.61
N LEU A 37 -48.18 -10.71 -6.56
CA LEU A 37 -47.14 -11.33 -7.38
C LEU A 37 -47.68 -11.98 -8.67
N SER A 38 -49.00 -12.20 -8.79
CA SER A 38 -49.63 -12.73 -10.01
C SER A 38 -49.30 -11.93 -11.28
N ASN A 39 -48.86 -10.69 -11.13
CA ASN A 39 -48.42 -9.88 -12.25
C ASN A 39 -46.92 -10.11 -12.48
N LYS A 40 -46.56 -10.86 -13.54
CA LYS A 40 -45.16 -11.13 -13.94
C LYS A 40 -44.27 -9.88 -13.94
N PHE A 41 -44.83 -8.69 -14.16
CA PHE A 41 -44.12 -7.43 -14.10
C PHE A 41 -43.67 -7.01 -12.69
N VAL A 42 -44.40 -7.39 -11.63
CA VAL A 42 -44.05 -7.12 -10.23
C VAL A 42 -42.91 -8.03 -9.78
N GLU A 43 -42.98 -9.33 -10.09
CA GLU A 43 -41.88 -10.29 -9.84
C GLU A 43 -40.59 -9.86 -10.54
N LEU A 44 -40.68 -9.47 -11.81
CA LEU A 44 -39.55 -9.01 -12.61
C LEU A 44 -38.99 -7.68 -12.06
N GLY A 45 -39.85 -6.79 -11.57
CA GLY A 45 -39.46 -5.54 -10.90
C GLY A 45 -38.74 -5.74 -9.57
N VAL A 46 -39.24 -6.64 -8.71
CA VAL A 46 -38.60 -7.00 -7.43
C VAL A 46 -37.26 -7.69 -7.67
N GLY A 47 -37.21 -8.64 -8.61
CA GLY A 47 -35.97 -9.31 -9.01
C GLY A 47 -34.92 -8.34 -9.55
N ALA A 48 -35.31 -7.41 -10.43
CA ALA A 48 -34.42 -6.36 -10.93
C ALA A 48 -33.93 -5.42 -9.81
N GLY A 49 -34.80 -5.07 -8.86
CA GLY A 49 -34.45 -4.26 -7.70
C GLY A 49 -33.42 -4.91 -6.78
N LEU A 50 -33.64 -6.18 -6.41
CA LEU A 50 -32.69 -6.96 -5.60
C LEU A 50 -31.35 -7.14 -6.32
N SER A 51 -31.39 -7.40 -7.62
CA SER A 51 -30.20 -7.51 -8.45
C SER A 51 -29.40 -6.21 -8.44
N LEU A 52 -30.05 -5.06 -8.65
CA LEU A 52 -29.39 -3.76 -8.60
C LEU A 52 -28.74 -3.51 -7.23
N LEU A 53 -29.41 -3.89 -6.14
CA LEU A 53 -28.89 -3.75 -4.79
C LEU A 53 -27.64 -4.62 -4.58
N LEU A 54 -27.68 -5.88 -4.99
CA LEU A 54 -26.53 -6.79 -4.93
C LEU A 54 -25.35 -6.29 -5.77
N ALA A 55 -25.62 -5.81 -6.99
CA ALA A 55 -24.62 -5.17 -7.85
C ALA A 55 -23.92 -4.01 -7.15
N LEU A 56 -24.67 -3.16 -6.45
CA LEU A 56 -24.10 -2.04 -5.69
C LEU A 56 -23.24 -2.52 -4.52
N VAL A 57 -23.65 -3.58 -3.81
CA VAL A 57 -22.85 -4.17 -2.73
C VAL A 57 -21.53 -4.73 -3.28
N PHE A 58 -21.58 -5.59 -4.29
CA PHE A 58 -20.38 -6.17 -4.91
C PHE A 58 -19.44 -5.11 -5.49
N TYR A 59 -19.99 -4.08 -6.13
CA TYR A 59 -19.18 -2.97 -6.62
C TYR A 59 -18.42 -2.26 -5.49
N ARG A 60 -19.07 -2.02 -4.35
CA ARG A 60 -18.42 -1.39 -3.18
C ARG A 60 -17.35 -2.28 -2.57
N GLU A 61 -17.59 -3.59 -2.48
CA GLU A 61 -16.60 -4.55 -1.99
C GLU A 61 -15.38 -4.65 -2.90
N ASN A 62 -15.60 -4.74 -4.22
CA ASN A 62 -14.52 -4.77 -5.20
C ASN A 62 -13.67 -3.49 -5.18
N LEU A 63 -14.29 -2.32 -5.02
CA LEU A 63 -13.53 -1.08 -4.84
C LEU A 63 -12.68 -1.09 -3.57
N LYS A 64 -13.20 -1.64 -2.46
CA LYS A 64 -12.44 -1.77 -1.21
C LYS A 64 -11.28 -2.76 -1.37
N SER A 65 -11.54 -3.90 -2.01
CA SER A 65 -10.53 -4.92 -2.33
C SER A 65 -9.43 -4.33 -3.21
N TYR A 66 -9.79 -3.68 -4.31
CA TYR A 66 -8.85 -3.01 -5.20
C TYR A 66 -7.94 -2.01 -4.48
N LYS A 67 -8.51 -1.15 -3.62
CA LYS A 67 -7.74 -0.19 -2.83
C LYS A 67 -6.76 -0.87 -1.88
N LYS A 68 -7.18 -1.95 -1.22
CA LYS A 68 -6.32 -2.76 -0.36
C LYS A 68 -5.19 -3.39 -1.17
N SER A 69 -5.51 -4.09 -2.26
CA SER A 69 -4.52 -4.74 -3.13
C SER A 69 -3.52 -3.73 -3.71
N LEU A 70 -3.95 -2.53 -4.08
CA LEU A 70 -3.04 -1.49 -4.54
C LEU A 70 -2.02 -1.11 -3.45
N ALA A 71 -2.47 -0.88 -2.21
CA ALA A 71 -1.57 -0.58 -1.10
C ALA A 71 -0.60 -1.74 -0.82
N GLU A 72 -1.07 -2.98 -0.89
CA GLU A 72 -0.26 -4.19 -0.73
C GLU A 72 0.78 -4.35 -1.85
N ILE A 73 0.42 -4.08 -3.11
CA ILE A 73 1.36 -4.10 -4.24
C ILE A 73 2.47 -3.07 -4.03
N LEU A 74 2.12 -1.85 -3.61
CA LEU A 74 3.12 -0.83 -3.31
C LEU A 74 4.02 -1.24 -2.13
N ALA A 75 3.46 -1.90 -1.11
CA ALA A 75 4.22 -2.41 0.03
C ALA A 75 5.21 -3.50 -0.40
N THR A 76 4.77 -4.47 -1.20
CA THR A 76 5.64 -5.51 -1.78
C THR A 76 6.75 -4.89 -2.62
N GLY A 77 6.41 -3.95 -3.51
CA GLY A 77 7.40 -3.26 -4.32
C GLY A 77 8.41 -2.46 -3.49
N TYR A 78 7.96 -1.78 -2.44
CA TYR A 78 8.84 -1.07 -1.53
C TYR A 78 9.76 -2.03 -0.76
N PHE A 79 9.21 -3.12 -0.23
CA PHE A 79 9.95 -4.10 0.54
C PHE A 79 11.04 -4.77 -0.29
N SER A 80 10.67 -5.34 -1.44
CA SER A 80 11.59 -6.08 -2.30
C SER A 80 12.72 -5.20 -2.86
N ASN A 81 12.43 -3.94 -3.17
CA ASN A 81 13.41 -3.06 -3.81
C ASN A 81 14.22 -2.21 -2.82
N PHE A 82 13.71 -1.96 -1.60
CA PHE A 82 14.39 -1.13 -0.61
C PHE A 82 14.66 -1.89 0.69
N THR A 83 13.68 -2.11 1.56
CA THR A 83 13.96 -2.56 2.94
C THR A 83 14.55 -3.96 2.99
N GLY A 84 13.97 -4.91 2.25
CA GLY A 84 14.48 -6.28 2.17
C GLY A 84 15.85 -6.34 1.49
N ARG A 85 16.06 -5.51 0.47
CA ARG A 85 17.36 -5.40 -0.21
C ARG A 85 18.44 -4.81 0.71
N LEU A 86 18.12 -3.74 1.43
CA LEU A 86 19.02 -3.10 2.39
C LEU A 86 19.37 -4.05 3.54
N GLY A 87 18.40 -4.80 4.07
CA GLY A 87 18.64 -5.82 5.09
C GLY A 87 19.71 -6.83 4.69
N ARG A 88 19.59 -7.42 3.49
CA ARG A 88 20.58 -8.36 2.96
C ARG A 88 21.96 -7.73 2.74
N ILE A 89 22.01 -6.46 2.34
CA ILE A 89 23.28 -5.73 2.18
C ILE A 89 23.95 -5.54 3.54
N LEU A 90 23.17 -5.19 4.56
CA LEU A 90 23.67 -5.00 5.93
C LEU A 90 24.11 -6.33 6.57
N ASP A 91 23.59 -7.47 6.11
CA ASP A 91 24.05 -8.78 6.57
C ASP A 91 25.39 -9.23 5.95
N SER A 92 25.85 -8.58 4.88
CA SER A 92 27.01 -9.03 4.10
C SER A 92 28.37 -8.97 4.82
N LYS A 93 28.45 -8.40 6.04
CA LYS A 93 29.66 -8.20 6.88
C LYS A 93 30.84 -7.50 6.21
N LYS A 94 30.66 -7.02 4.98
CA LYS A 94 31.68 -6.30 4.22
C LYS A 94 31.51 -4.80 4.45
N PRO A 95 32.61 -4.04 4.61
CA PRO A 95 32.54 -2.59 4.62
C PRO A 95 31.85 -2.07 3.35
N LEU A 96 31.01 -1.04 3.51
CA LEU A 96 30.19 -0.45 2.46
C LEU A 96 30.64 0.98 2.18
N THR A 97 30.84 1.29 0.90
CA THR A 97 31.26 2.63 0.45
C THR A 97 30.04 3.46 0.07
N PHE A 98 29.81 4.51 0.86
CA PHE A 98 28.80 5.52 0.57
C PHE A 98 29.47 6.74 -0.05
N VAL A 99 28.90 7.23 -1.13
CA VAL A 99 29.41 8.40 -1.83
C VAL A 99 28.35 9.50 -1.83
N PHE A 100 28.71 10.63 -1.27
CA PHE A 100 27.84 11.78 -1.08
C PHE A 100 27.88 12.71 -2.31
N THR A 101 26.93 13.63 -2.39
CA THR A 101 26.79 14.57 -3.52
C THR A 101 27.98 15.53 -3.70
N ASP A 102 28.79 15.70 -2.66
CA ASP A 102 30.05 16.45 -2.68
C ASP A 102 31.25 15.57 -3.11
N ASN A 103 31.01 14.35 -3.58
CA ASN A 103 31.99 13.31 -3.91
C ASN A 103 32.81 12.82 -2.71
N LYS A 104 32.39 13.12 -1.47
CA LYS A 104 33.00 12.51 -0.29
C LYS A 104 32.64 11.02 -0.27
N GLU A 105 33.65 10.16 -0.22
CA GLU A 105 33.46 8.72 -0.01
C GLU A 105 33.67 8.41 1.48
N CYS A 106 32.75 7.65 2.07
CA CYS A 106 32.83 7.15 3.43
C CYS A 106 32.71 5.62 3.40
N LEU A 107 33.71 4.94 3.95
CA LEU A 107 33.67 3.50 4.17
C LEU A 107 33.08 3.23 5.55
N VAL A 108 31.98 2.48 5.61
CA VAL A 108 31.26 2.20 6.86
C VAL A 108 31.01 0.71 6.99
N ASN A 109 31.36 0.14 8.13
CA ASN A 109 31.02 -1.26 8.38
C ASN A 109 29.52 -1.41 8.64
N PRO A 110 28.86 -2.49 8.18
CA PRO A 110 27.42 -2.68 8.33
C PRO A 110 26.90 -2.62 9.77
N GLU A 111 27.70 -3.00 10.77
CA GLU A 111 27.35 -2.91 12.20
C GLU A 111 27.20 -1.48 12.71
N ASN A 112 27.83 -0.51 12.04
CA ASN A 112 27.76 0.91 12.38
C ASN A 112 26.69 1.65 11.57
N ILE A 113 25.76 0.93 10.93
CA ILE A 113 24.69 1.52 10.12
C ILE A 113 23.35 1.32 10.83
N GLU A 114 22.70 2.45 11.15
CA GLU A 114 21.32 2.47 11.63
C GLU A 114 20.39 3.02 10.55
N VAL A 115 19.23 2.38 10.40
CA VAL A 115 18.23 2.76 9.41
C VAL A 115 16.91 3.06 10.12
N TYR A 116 16.44 4.30 9.97
CA TYR A 116 15.15 4.77 10.47
C TYR A 116 14.16 4.85 9.32
N VAL A 117 13.20 3.91 9.31
CA VAL A 117 12.13 3.84 8.32
C VAL A 117 10.85 4.39 8.92
N LYS A 118 10.47 5.61 8.55
CA LYS A 118 9.21 6.21 9.00
C LYS A 118 8.06 5.75 8.12
N LEU A 119 7.14 4.99 8.71
CA LEU A 119 5.86 4.63 8.06
C LEU A 119 4.79 5.68 8.41
N PRO A 120 4.42 6.57 7.48
CA PRO A 120 3.50 7.67 7.79
C PRO A 120 2.06 7.18 8.04
N ASP A 121 1.33 7.81 8.96
CA ASP A 121 -0.10 7.55 9.17
C ASP A 121 -1.00 8.24 8.17
N SER A 122 -0.52 9.31 7.54
CA SER A 122 -1.32 10.11 6.63
C SER A 122 -0.47 10.81 5.57
N LEU A 123 -1.14 11.33 4.54
CA LEU A 123 -0.47 12.08 3.47
C LEU A 123 0.26 13.31 4.01
N SER A 124 -0.33 14.02 4.99
CA SER A 124 0.32 15.18 5.61
C SER A 124 1.56 14.77 6.41
N ALA A 125 1.51 13.66 7.15
CA ALA A 125 2.69 13.11 7.84
C ALA A 125 3.80 12.70 6.85
N LEU A 126 3.44 12.04 5.75
CA LEU A 126 4.37 11.67 4.67
C LEU A 126 5.04 12.91 4.05
N LYS A 127 4.26 13.94 3.75
CA LYS A 127 4.78 15.20 3.18
C LYS A 127 5.73 15.90 4.15
N LYS A 128 5.35 16.01 5.42
CA LYS A 128 6.17 16.64 6.46
C LYS A 128 7.51 15.93 6.59
N TYR A 129 7.50 14.62 6.86
CA TYR A 129 8.72 13.86 7.03
C TYR A 129 9.58 13.83 5.76
N SER A 130 8.95 13.70 4.59
CA SER A 130 9.66 13.81 3.31
C SER A 130 10.36 15.16 3.14
N SER A 131 9.75 16.25 3.59
CA SER A 131 10.34 17.58 3.51
C SER A 131 11.50 17.73 4.49
N ASP A 132 11.31 17.27 5.73
CA ASP A 132 12.32 17.32 6.78
C ASP A 132 13.56 16.53 6.38
N VAL A 133 13.38 15.28 5.92
CA VAL A 133 14.49 14.43 5.48
C VAL A 133 15.23 15.01 4.28
N LYS A 134 14.50 15.60 3.32
CA LYS A 134 15.11 16.21 2.13
C LYS A 134 15.93 17.45 2.46
N LYS A 135 15.50 18.22 3.46
CA LYS A 135 16.15 19.47 3.89
C LYS A 135 17.39 19.22 4.73
N ASN A 136 17.33 18.22 5.62
CA ASN A 136 18.32 18.07 6.68
C ASN A 136 19.39 17.01 6.35
N TYR A 137 19.11 16.04 5.48
CA TYR A 137 20.04 14.94 5.22
C TYR A 137 20.43 14.85 3.74
N PRO A 138 21.74 14.80 3.44
CA PRO A 138 22.23 14.69 2.07
C PRO A 138 21.88 13.33 1.47
N ILE A 139 21.91 13.27 0.14
CA ILE A 139 21.80 12.00 -0.59
C ILE A 139 23.17 11.34 -0.61
N ALA A 140 23.21 10.04 -0.35
CA ALA A 140 24.35 9.19 -0.59
C ALA A 140 23.96 8.03 -1.52
N TYR A 141 24.85 7.65 -2.43
CA TYR A 141 24.72 6.41 -3.20
C TYR A 141 25.63 5.33 -2.61
N LEU A 142 25.11 4.11 -2.53
CA LEU A 142 25.90 2.94 -2.16
C LEU A 142 26.59 2.38 -3.40
N LYS A 143 27.93 2.45 -3.42
CA LYS A 143 28.78 1.99 -4.53
C LYS A 143 28.86 0.46 -4.59
N ASP A 144 28.94 -0.18 -3.44
CA ASP A 144 29.17 -1.63 -3.30
C ASP A 144 27.88 -2.46 -3.32
N SER A 145 26.85 -1.96 -3.99
CA SER A 145 25.61 -2.71 -4.14
C SER A 145 25.87 -4.00 -4.93
N PRO A 146 25.52 -5.19 -4.40
CA PRO A 146 25.71 -6.46 -5.11
C PRO A 146 24.79 -6.61 -6.33
N THR A 147 23.83 -5.71 -6.51
CA THR A 147 22.93 -5.66 -7.67
C THR A 147 23.27 -4.49 -8.59
N GLN A 148 23.02 -4.63 -9.89
CA GLN A 148 23.33 -3.63 -10.93
C GLN A 148 22.73 -2.24 -10.68
N ASP A 149 21.60 -2.14 -9.98
CA ASP A 149 20.99 -0.85 -9.66
C ASP A 149 21.64 -0.21 -8.43
N PRO A 150 22.10 1.04 -8.46
CA PRO A 150 22.61 1.72 -7.27
C PRO A 150 21.50 1.94 -6.22
N LEU A 151 21.83 1.74 -4.94
CA LEU A 151 20.92 2.06 -3.83
C LEU A 151 21.16 3.50 -3.37
N TRP A 152 20.15 4.34 -3.47
CA TRP A 152 20.20 5.73 -3.04
C TRP A 152 19.51 5.90 -1.69
N VAL A 153 20.22 6.49 -0.74
CA VAL A 153 19.74 6.72 0.62
C VAL A 153 19.91 8.18 1.00
N ARG A 154 19.18 8.62 2.03
CA ARG A 154 19.45 9.89 2.69
C ARG A 154 19.96 9.62 4.08
N GLY A 155 21.09 10.20 4.43
CA GLY A 155 21.74 9.91 5.68
C GLY A 155 23.00 10.74 5.89
N MET A 156 23.65 10.51 7.01
CA MET A 156 24.91 11.15 7.34
C MET A 156 25.77 10.19 8.15
N VAL A 157 27.08 10.41 8.09
CA VAL A 157 28.06 9.74 8.95
C VAL A 157 28.47 10.75 10.02
N ASP A 158 28.41 10.36 11.28
CA ASP A 158 28.89 11.18 12.39
C ASP A 158 30.41 11.08 12.57
N ASP A 159 30.94 11.82 13.54
CA ASP A 159 32.38 11.88 13.82
C ASP A 159 32.93 10.54 14.35
N ASP A 160 32.07 9.70 14.92
CA ASP A 160 32.40 8.35 15.41
C ASP A 160 32.36 7.28 14.30
N GLY A 161 32.06 7.69 13.06
CA GLY A 161 32.00 6.81 11.90
C GLY A 161 30.71 5.98 11.80
N LYS A 162 29.68 6.33 12.58
CA LYS A 162 28.37 5.69 12.52
C LYS A 162 27.50 6.37 11.46
N MET A 163 26.91 5.56 10.59
CA MET A 163 26.00 6.03 9.55
C MET A 163 24.55 5.90 9.98
N THR A 164 23.81 6.99 9.88
CA THR A 164 22.36 6.99 10.09
C THR A 164 21.63 7.27 8.78
N ILE A 165 20.76 6.36 8.37
CA ILE A 165 19.92 6.44 7.18
C ILE A 165 18.48 6.77 7.57
N TYR A 166 17.88 7.75 6.92
CA TYR A 166 16.50 8.16 7.09
C TYR A 166 15.69 7.89 5.82
N GLU A 167 14.72 6.98 5.92
CA GLU A 167 13.88 6.57 4.79
C GLU A 167 12.39 6.70 5.10
N TYR A 168 11.61 6.84 4.03
CA TYR A 168 10.15 6.80 4.05
C TYR A 168 9.62 6.27 2.72
N PRO A 169 8.49 5.56 2.68
CA PRO A 169 8.01 4.90 1.47
C PRO A 169 7.51 5.89 0.40
N ARG A 170 8.43 6.39 -0.45
CA ARG A 170 8.14 7.33 -1.55
C ARG A 170 7.07 6.82 -2.52
N THR A 171 6.95 5.50 -2.64
CA THR A 171 5.93 4.83 -3.46
C THR A 171 4.49 5.25 -3.11
N LEU A 172 4.25 5.66 -1.85
CA LEU A 172 2.93 6.16 -1.43
C LEU A 172 2.53 7.46 -2.12
N PHE A 173 3.49 8.25 -2.64
CA PHE A 173 3.19 9.41 -3.48
C PHE A 173 2.60 9.07 -4.84
N ALA A 174 2.65 7.80 -5.28
CA ALA A 174 2.04 7.35 -6.53
C ALA A 174 0.52 7.12 -6.41
N LEU A 175 -0.01 6.95 -5.20
CA LEU A 175 -1.44 6.67 -4.96
C LEU A 175 -2.41 7.66 -5.63
N PRO A 176 -2.18 8.99 -5.63
CA PRO A 176 -3.03 9.95 -6.32
C PRO A 176 -3.18 9.67 -7.82
N SER A 177 -2.16 9.14 -8.48
CA SER A 177 -2.18 8.83 -9.91
C SER A 177 -3.12 7.68 -10.25
N TYR A 178 -3.22 6.68 -9.36
CA TYR A 178 -4.10 5.51 -9.50
C TYR A 178 -5.51 5.77 -8.96
N LEU A 179 -5.65 6.57 -7.91
CA LEU A 179 -6.90 6.83 -7.19
C LEU A 179 -7.35 8.29 -7.34
N LYS A 180 -7.35 8.82 -8.57
CA LYS A 180 -7.63 10.23 -8.89
C LYS A 180 -8.87 10.80 -8.18
N LYS A 181 -9.97 10.05 -8.14
CA LYS A 181 -11.22 10.48 -7.48
C LYS A 181 -11.06 10.61 -5.96
N ASP A 182 -10.38 9.66 -5.33
CA ASP A 182 -10.16 9.63 -3.88
C ASP A 182 -9.15 10.67 -3.40
N PHE A 183 -8.27 11.14 -4.29
CA PHE A 183 -7.24 12.16 -4.03
C PHE A 183 -7.55 13.50 -4.71
N SER A 184 -8.79 13.71 -5.18
CA SER A 184 -9.21 14.90 -5.92
C SER A 184 -9.22 16.20 -5.11
N THR A 185 -9.30 16.12 -3.78
CA THR A 185 -9.22 17.27 -2.88
C THR A 185 -8.34 16.94 -1.68
N GLN A 186 -7.73 17.94 -1.06
CA GLN A 186 -6.85 17.73 0.09
C GLN A 186 -7.55 17.01 1.25
N LYS A 187 -8.79 17.40 1.57
CA LYS A 187 -9.59 16.74 2.62
C LYS A 187 -9.86 15.26 2.32
N LYS A 188 -10.17 14.92 1.07
CA LYS A 188 -10.39 13.52 0.66
C LYS A 188 -9.09 12.74 0.66
N ALA A 189 -8.02 13.32 0.12
CA ALA A 189 -6.69 12.73 0.08
C ALA A 189 -6.20 12.36 1.48
N GLU A 190 -6.32 13.29 2.44
CA GLU A 190 -5.94 13.05 3.83
C GLU A 190 -6.73 11.88 4.44
N LYS A 191 -8.07 11.95 4.38
CA LYS A 191 -8.93 10.91 4.93
C LYS A 191 -8.68 9.53 4.30
N ASN A 192 -8.55 9.47 2.98
CA ASN A 192 -8.35 8.21 2.26
C ASN A 192 -6.93 7.65 2.45
N SER A 193 -5.93 8.52 2.60
CA SER A 193 -4.55 8.12 2.84
C SER A 193 -4.40 7.31 4.12
N ILE A 194 -5.07 7.70 5.21
CA ILE A 194 -5.01 6.98 6.49
C ILE A 194 -5.35 5.50 6.33
N LYS A 195 -6.45 5.21 5.63
CA LYS A 195 -6.89 3.83 5.42
C LYS A 195 -5.94 3.05 4.49
N LEU A 196 -5.47 3.67 3.42
CA LEU A 196 -4.55 3.03 2.48
C LEU A 196 -3.18 2.77 3.11
N PHE A 197 -2.69 3.73 3.90
CA PHE A 197 -1.41 3.63 4.59
C PHE A 197 -1.48 2.56 5.68
N ALA A 198 -2.62 2.41 6.37
CA ALA A 198 -2.82 1.30 7.29
C ALA A 198 -2.69 -0.07 6.60
N TYR A 199 -3.26 -0.26 5.40
CA TYR A 199 -3.08 -1.51 4.64
C TYR A 199 -1.62 -1.72 4.23
N PHE A 200 -0.94 -0.65 3.79
CA PHE A 200 0.49 -0.69 3.46
C PHE A 200 1.31 -1.11 4.69
N LYS A 201 1.11 -0.45 5.84
CA LYS A 201 1.80 -0.73 7.10
C LYS A 201 1.60 -2.18 7.54
N ALA A 202 0.35 -2.65 7.55
CA ALA A 202 0.04 -4.03 7.93
C ALA A 202 0.77 -5.04 7.03
N LYS A 203 0.90 -4.74 5.73
CA LYS A 203 1.63 -5.62 4.81
C LYS A 203 3.15 -5.59 5.03
N ILE A 204 3.72 -4.41 5.30
CA ILE A 204 5.14 -4.28 5.69
C ILE A 204 5.41 -5.03 6.99
N GLU A 205 4.53 -4.94 7.98
CA GLU A 205 4.66 -5.67 9.23
C GLU A 205 4.64 -7.18 9.01
N GLY A 206 3.74 -7.67 8.16
CA GLY A 206 3.73 -9.07 7.75
C GLY A 206 5.07 -9.51 7.14
N PHE A 207 5.68 -8.68 6.29
CA PHE A 207 6.99 -8.98 5.73
C PHE A 207 8.11 -8.92 6.77
N ARG A 208 8.06 -8.00 7.74
CA ARG A 208 9.06 -7.95 8.82
C ARG A 208 9.08 -9.25 9.62
N ILE A 209 7.89 -9.80 9.92
CA ILE A 209 7.76 -11.09 10.62
C ILE A 209 8.28 -12.23 9.73
N GLU A 210 7.83 -12.28 8.47
CA GLU A 210 8.19 -13.32 7.50
C GLU A 210 9.70 -13.39 7.22
N PHE A 211 10.34 -12.23 7.12
CA PHE A 211 11.78 -12.09 6.82
C PHE A 211 12.60 -11.66 8.04
N SER A 212 12.13 -11.94 9.25
CA SER A 212 12.79 -11.55 10.51
C SER A 212 14.20 -12.14 10.66
N GLN A 213 14.50 -13.26 9.99
CA GLN A 213 15.85 -13.83 9.96
C GLN A 213 16.82 -13.01 9.08
N ASP A 214 16.29 -12.31 8.07
CA ASP A 214 17.06 -11.51 7.11
C ASP A 214 17.06 -10.01 7.47
N LEU A 215 16.20 -9.60 8.41
CA LEU A 215 15.99 -8.23 8.83
C LEU A 215 16.29 -8.10 10.32
N ASP A 216 17.49 -7.60 10.60
CA ASP A 216 17.85 -7.23 11.96
C ASP A 216 17.03 -6.02 12.42
N GLU A 217 16.07 -6.25 13.32
CA GLU A 217 15.17 -5.23 13.85
C GLU A 217 15.88 -4.15 14.67
N GLU A 218 17.07 -4.45 15.21
CA GLU A 218 17.86 -3.46 15.95
C GLU A 218 18.51 -2.45 15.00
N ARG A 219 18.82 -2.88 13.76
CA ARG A 219 19.46 -2.07 12.71
C ARG A 219 18.46 -1.36 11.80
N ILE A 220 17.34 -2.00 11.44
CA ILE A 220 16.28 -1.36 10.63
C ILE A 220 15.05 -1.10 11.51
N ARG A 221 14.98 0.12 12.04
CA ARG A 221 13.95 0.56 12.97
C ARG A 221 12.79 1.19 12.23
N PHE A 222 11.62 0.58 12.39
CA PHE A 222 10.35 1.14 11.93
C PHE A 222 9.72 1.96 13.06
N SER A 223 10.19 3.20 13.24
CA SER A 223 9.76 4.05 14.35
C SER A 223 9.05 5.31 13.90
N ASP A 224 8.26 5.87 14.82
CA ASP A 224 7.64 7.18 14.63
C ASP A 224 8.55 8.36 14.98
N THR A 225 9.69 8.10 15.61
CA THR A 225 10.69 9.09 16.04
C THR A 225 12.09 8.54 15.82
N PRO A 226 13.04 9.36 15.35
CA PRO A 226 14.45 9.00 15.31
C PRO A 226 14.96 8.63 16.71
#